data_AF-A0A5C9SWG5-F1
#
_entry.id   AF-A0A5C9SWG5-F1
#
_cell.length_a   1.000
_cell.length_b   1.000
_cell.length_c   1.000
_cell.angle_alpha   90.00
_cell.angle_beta   90.00
_cell.angle_gamma   90.00
#
_symmetry.space_group_name_H-M   'P 1'
#
loop_
_entity.id
_entity.type
_entity.pdbx_description
1 polymer ?
#
loop_
_entity_poly.entity_id
_entity_poly.type
_entity_poly.pdbx_seq_one_letter_code
_entity_poly.pdbx_strand_id
1 'polypeptide(L)'
;MLKKTLLAACSVVIIGCGGGSDGSSVTVESTDGQVSCGNMPEMACTYPLEKLRSNILFSHDPARVGIEESYIVYVDMYGQDKLGNSSEIKLPYDHRFELLVDGMSYPLKQGPHQIIFLATDVPVDGQNYEISWFKGDVLVESNAIQSLAKSVEVVIDLNASNEMQLRVLNWQTDYTYEVNHLTVDCLEQNNTRVRYDAIGNTGALLETNQMTLSLSENYGLDYSRLVNDFKTCELGMVVRAHKKIEPRDPINKMSIKSHTQLNIRQELF
;
A
#
# COMPACT_ATOMS: atom_id res chain seq x y z
N MET A 1 -28.68 -38.98 -27.36
CA MET A 1 -29.65 -38.85 -26.25
C MET A 1 -29.32 -37.56 -25.49
N LEU A 2 -30.08 -36.48 -25.74
CA LEU A 2 -29.92 -35.20 -25.04
C LEU A 2 -30.54 -35.30 -23.63
N LYS A 3 -29.71 -35.16 -22.59
CA LYS A 3 -30.19 -34.89 -21.23
C LYS A 3 -30.31 -33.37 -21.06
N LYS A 4 -31.54 -32.88 -21.00
CA LYS A 4 -31.88 -31.50 -20.67
C LYS A 4 -31.74 -31.32 -19.15
N THR A 5 -30.75 -30.56 -18.72
CA THR A 5 -30.60 -30.15 -17.32
C THR A 5 -31.40 -28.87 -17.12
N LEU A 6 -32.47 -28.96 -16.34
CA LEU A 6 -33.36 -27.86 -16.00
C LEU A 6 -32.70 -27.03 -14.88
N LEU A 7 -32.33 -25.79 -15.16
CA LEU A 7 -31.92 -24.80 -14.15
C LEU A 7 -33.19 -24.21 -13.52
N ALA A 8 -33.49 -24.58 -12.28
CA ALA A 8 -34.54 -23.96 -11.49
C ALA A 8 -34.02 -22.66 -10.88
N ALA A 9 -34.37 -21.53 -11.50
CA ALA A 9 -34.19 -20.20 -10.92
C ALA A 9 -35.25 -19.99 -9.83
N CYS A 10 -34.83 -19.96 -8.57
CA CYS A 10 -35.69 -19.56 -7.46
C CYS A 10 -35.65 -18.02 -7.34
N SER A 11 -36.56 -17.36 -8.05
CA SER A 11 -36.88 -15.95 -7.86
C SER A 11 -37.66 -15.80 -6.56
N VAL A 12 -37.06 -15.20 -5.54
CA VAL A 12 -37.78 -14.78 -4.33
C VAL A 12 -38.52 -13.49 -4.65
N VAL A 13 -39.82 -13.61 -4.88
CA VAL A 13 -40.76 -12.51 -5.00
C VAL A 13 -41.32 -12.23 -3.60
N ILE A 14 -40.96 -11.09 -3.01
CA ILE A 14 -41.66 -10.56 -1.83
C ILE A 14 -42.70 -9.58 -2.34
N ILE A 15 -43.95 -10.04 -2.43
CA ILE A 15 -45.13 -9.16 -2.51
C ILE A 15 -45.71 -9.08 -1.11
N GLY A 16 -45.65 -7.88 -0.53
CA GLY A 16 -46.47 -7.45 0.61
C GLY A 16 -47.32 -6.25 0.18
N CYS A 17 -48.60 -6.51 -0.09
CA CYS A 17 -49.70 -5.54 -0.13
C CYS A 17 -50.16 -5.32 1.33
N GLY A 18 -50.58 -4.16 1.86
CA GLY A 18 -50.91 -2.84 1.35
C GLY A 18 -51.41 -1.99 2.53
N GLY A 19 -51.70 -0.72 2.28
CA GLY A 19 -52.36 0.17 3.25
C GLY A 19 -52.20 1.64 2.87
N GLY A 20 -53.12 2.15 2.05
CA GLY A 20 -53.15 3.56 1.64
C GLY A 20 -54.00 4.44 2.54
N SER A 21 -53.64 5.72 2.59
CA SER A 21 -54.57 6.84 2.81
C SER A 21 -54.03 8.07 2.11
N ASP A 22 -54.89 8.70 1.29
CA ASP A 22 -54.68 9.89 0.50
C ASP A 22 -54.33 11.14 1.33
N GLY A 23 -53.50 12.01 0.75
CA GLY A 23 -53.19 13.35 1.25
C GLY A 23 -52.38 14.16 0.24
N SER A 24 -53.09 14.95 -0.58
CA SER A 24 -52.59 15.77 -1.67
C SER A 24 -51.53 16.83 -1.26
N SER A 25 -50.61 17.08 -2.20
CA SER A 25 -49.76 18.26 -2.41
C SER A 25 -48.82 18.69 -1.28
N VAL A 26 -47.51 18.69 -1.54
CA VAL A 26 -46.73 19.89 -1.92
C VAL A 26 -45.34 19.41 -2.34
N THR A 27 -44.87 19.88 -3.49
CA THR A 27 -43.47 19.85 -3.94
C THR A 27 -42.53 20.36 -2.85
N VAL A 28 -41.57 19.55 -2.42
CA VAL A 28 -40.37 20.05 -1.74
C VAL A 28 -39.16 19.43 -2.42
N GLU A 29 -38.64 20.13 -3.42
CA GLU A 29 -37.20 20.13 -3.66
C GLU A 29 -36.54 20.57 -2.36
N SER A 30 -35.87 19.66 -1.66
CA SER A 30 -35.01 20.01 -0.54
C SER A 30 -33.66 20.49 -1.08
N THR A 31 -33.66 21.67 -1.69
CA THR A 31 -32.51 22.58 -1.62
C THR A 31 -32.55 23.23 -0.25
N ASP A 32 -31.79 22.70 0.71
CA ASP A 32 -30.98 23.50 1.64
C ASP A 32 -30.28 22.58 2.66
N GLY A 33 -28.99 22.84 2.81
CA GLY A 33 -28.09 22.06 3.64
C GLY A 33 -28.21 22.39 5.12
N GLN A 34 -27.93 21.39 5.95
CA GLN A 34 -27.00 21.44 7.08
C GLN A 34 -27.22 20.15 7.88
N VAL A 35 -26.44 19.12 7.56
CA VAL A 35 -26.17 18.08 8.55
C VAL A 35 -25.23 18.74 9.55
N SER A 36 -25.76 19.06 10.74
CA SER A 36 -25.01 19.67 11.83
C SER A 36 -23.88 18.74 12.26
N CYS A 37 -22.69 19.04 11.78
CA CYS A 37 -21.48 18.65 12.47
C CYS A 37 -21.35 19.60 13.66
N GLY A 38 -21.27 19.06 14.87
CA GLY A 38 -21.18 19.85 16.10
C GLY A 38 -19.90 20.70 16.16
N ASN A 39 -19.32 20.88 17.35
CA ASN A 39 -18.13 21.72 17.55
C ASN A 39 -16.81 21.17 16.93
N MET A 40 -16.88 20.32 15.91
CA MET A 40 -15.71 19.88 15.16
C MET A 40 -15.41 20.88 14.03
N PRO A 41 -14.12 21.14 13.72
CA PRO A 41 -13.75 22.02 12.61
C PRO A 41 -14.40 21.58 11.29
N GLU A 42 -14.92 22.53 10.51
CA GLU A 42 -15.74 22.36 9.29
C GLU A 42 -15.17 21.40 8.22
N MET A 43 -13.89 21.05 8.28
CA MET A 43 -13.21 20.20 7.29
C MET A 43 -13.65 18.72 7.30
N ALA A 44 -14.39 18.26 8.32
CA ALA A 44 -14.86 16.88 8.43
C ALA A 44 -16.18 16.59 7.69
N CYS A 45 -16.85 17.61 7.12
CA CYS A 45 -18.27 17.50 6.73
C CYS A 45 -18.62 18.03 5.34
N THR A 46 -17.62 18.38 4.54
CA THR A 46 -17.79 19.18 3.31
C THR A 46 -17.79 18.38 2.01
N TYR A 47 -17.47 17.08 2.05
CA TYR A 47 -17.38 16.26 0.84
C TYR A 47 -18.59 15.33 0.70
N PRO A 48 -19.42 15.50 -0.34
CA PRO A 48 -20.45 14.52 -0.65
C PRO A 48 -19.80 13.20 -1.11
N LEU A 49 -20.53 12.09 -0.96
CA LEU A 49 -20.00 10.74 -1.11
C LEU A 49 -19.31 10.51 -2.47
N GLU A 50 -19.80 11.16 -3.52
CA GLU A 50 -19.26 11.13 -4.88
C GLU A 50 -17.89 11.80 -5.06
N LYS A 51 -17.46 12.64 -4.11
CA LYS A 51 -16.15 13.32 -4.11
C LYS A 51 -15.12 12.69 -3.18
N LEU A 52 -15.57 11.78 -2.33
CA LEU A 52 -14.67 11.00 -1.48
C LEU A 52 -13.94 9.97 -2.32
N ARG A 53 -12.65 9.81 -2.03
CA ARG A 53 -11.78 8.76 -2.59
C ARG A 53 -11.03 8.10 -1.44
N SER A 54 -10.79 6.81 -1.56
CA SER A 54 -10.06 5.99 -0.60
C SER A 54 -8.80 5.41 -1.26
N ASN A 55 -7.70 5.45 -0.52
CA ASN A 55 -6.44 4.83 -0.86
C ASN A 55 -6.15 3.72 0.14
N ILE A 56 -6.06 2.50 -0.36
CA ILE A 56 -5.74 1.31 0.42
C ILE A 56 -4.31 0.93 0.08
N LEU A 57 -3.43 0.88 1.09
CA LEU A 57 -2.03 0.54 0.91
C LEU A 57 -1.69 -0.72 1.69
N PHE A 58 -1.40 -1.80 0.98
CA PHE A 58 -0.77 -2.99 1.55
C PHE A 58 0.74 -2.76 1.58
N SER A 59 1.31 -2.61 2.77
CA SER A 59 2.74 -2.43 3.01
C SER A 59 3.31 -3.71 3.61
N HIS A 60 4.33 -4.26 2.97
CA HIS A 60 5.09 -5.38 3.47
C HIS A 60 6.53 -4.95 3.76
N ASP A 61 6.98 -5.17 4.98
CA ASP A 61 8.41 -5.14 5.32
C ASP A 61 8.77 -6.59 5.67
N PRO A 62 9.49 -7.32 4.80
CA PRO A 62 9.89 -8.70 5.06
C PRO A 62 10.67 -8.71 6.38
N ALA A 63 10.01 -9.21 7.42
CA ALA A 63 10.57 -9.14 8.76
C ALA A 63 11.85 -9.97 8.84
N ARG A 64 12.77 -9.56 9.71
CA ARG A 64 14.01 -10.29 9.98
C ARG A 64 13.68 -11.72 10.42
N VAL A 65 14.54 -12.67 10.03
CA VAL A 65 14.49 -14.11 10.35
C VAL A 65 13.80 -14.38 11.69
N GLY A 66 12.68 -15.12 11.67
CA GLY A 66 11.97 -15.59 12.87
C GLY A 66 10.65 -14.88 13.20
N ILE A 67 10.17 -13.97 12.35
CA ILE A 67 8.83 -13.36 12.45
C ILE A 67 8.03 -13.79 11.21
N GLU A 68 6.75 -14.12 11.41
CA GLU A 68 5.83 -14.45 10.32
C GLU A 68 5.60 -13.22 9.43
N GLU A 69 5.74 -13.40 8.11
CA GLU A 69 5.53 -12.32 7.15
C GLU A 69 4.07 -11.88 7.15
N SER A 70 3.84 -10.57 7.20
CA SER A 70 2.50 -10.00 7.16
C SER A 70 2.51 -8.62 6.50
N TYR A 71 1.39 -8.26 5.89
CA TYR A 71 1.09 -6.89 5.49
C TYR A 71 0.60 -6.08 6.70
N ILE A 72 1.01 -4.83 6.72
CA ILE A 72 0.25 -3.76 7.37
C ILE A 72 -0.57 -3.08 6.29
N VAL A 73 -1.88 -3.02 6.49
CA VAL A 73 -2.82 -2.38 5.56
C VAL A 73 -3.20 -1.03 6.13
N TYR A 74 -3.02 0.02 5.32
CA TYR A 74 -3.42 1.39 5.67
C TYR A 74 -4.59 1.83 4.79
N VAL A 75 -5.55 2.51 5.40
CA VAL A 75 -6.72 3.08 4.73
C VAL A 75 -6.73 4.58 4.97
N ASP A 76 -6.53 5.33 3.89
CA ASP A 76 -6.61 6.78 3.87
C ASP A 76 -7.80 7.22 3.02
N MET A 77 -8.34 8.40 3.32
CA MET A 77 -9.35 9.02 2.47
C MET A 77 -9.07 10.49 2.24
N TYR A 78 -9.41 10.93 1.03
CA TYR A 78 -9.25 12.32 0.62
C TYR A 78 -10.47 12.79 -0.14
N GLY A 79 -10.73 14.09 -0.04
CA GLY A 79 -11.77 14.77 -0.79
C GLY A 79 -11.16 15.47 -1.97
N GLN A 80 -11.71 15.24 -3.16
CA GLN A 80 -11.30 15.97 -4.35
C GLN A 80 -12.29 17.12 -4.59
N ASP A 81 -11.80 18.36 -4.59
CA ASP A 81 -12.60 19.53 -4.94
C ASP A 81 -12.81 19.64 -6.48
N LYS A 82 -13.61 20.61 -6.93
CA LYS A 82 -13.89 20.82 -8.37
C LYS A 82 -12.65 21.20 -9.19
N LEU A 83 -11.57 21.65 -8.54
CA LEU A 83 -10.31 22.05 -9.15
C LEU A 83 -9.27 20.91 -9.11
N GLY A 84 -9.63 19.75 -8.54
CA GLY A 84 -8.76 18.60 -8.41
C GLY A 84 -7.84 18.64 -7.19
N ASN A 85 -7.97 19.64 -6.31
CA ASN A 85 -7.17 19.69 -5.09
C ASN A 85 -7.65 18.64 -4.11
N SER A 86 -6.70 17.95 -3.48
CA SER A 86 -6.94 16.95 -2.46
C SER A 86 -6.78 17.57 -1.08
N SER A 87 -7.74 17.32 -0.19
CA SER A 87 -7.60 17.64 1.23
C SER A 87 -7.87 16.40 2.09
N GLU A 88 -7.13 16.31 3.19
CA GLU A 88 -7.27 15.23 4.16
C GLU A 88 -8.60 15.31 4.90
N ILE A 89 -9.21 14.15 5.15
CA ILE A 89 -10.53 14.07 5.79
C ILE A 89 -10.44 13.22 7.03
N LYS A 90 -11.08 13.70 8.11
CA LYS A 90 -11.47 12.86 9.23
C LYS A 90 -12.86 12.30 8.95
N LEU A 91 -13.00 10.99 8.92
CA LEU A 91 -14.31 10.37 8.70
C LEU A 91 -15.20 10.50 9.93
N PRO A 92 -16.50 10.77 9.73
CA PRO A 92 -17.49 10.58 10.78
C PRO A 92 -17.63 9.10 11.17
N TYR A 93 -18.14 8.85 12.37
CA TYR A 93 -18.22 7.50 12.98
C TYR A 93 -19.12 6.50 12.24
N ASP A 94 -19.93 6.94 11.28
CA ASP A 94 -20.82 6.08 10.50
C ASP A 94 -20.13 5.42 9.30
N HIS A 95 -18.84 5.70 9.05
CA HIS A 95 -18.06 5.02 8.02
C HIS A 95 -17.33 3.80 8.60
N ARG A 96 -17.44 2.65 7.93
CA ARG A 96 -16.65 1.46 8.26
C ARG A 96 -15.98 0.87 7.03
N PHE A 97 -14.82 0.27 7.23
CA PHE A 97 -14.15 -0.55 6.25
C PHE A 97 -14.06 -1.98 6.76
N GLU A 98 -14.24 -2.93 5.85
CA GLU A 98 -14.13 -4.36 6.12
C GLU A 98 -13.07 -4.93 5.18
N LEU A 99 -12.09 -5.64 5.73
CA LEU A 99 -11.07 -6.37 4.98
C LEU A 99 -11.30 -7.87 5.16
N LEU A 100 -11.42 -8.57 4.04
CA LEU A 100 -11.47 -10.03 3.99
C LEU A 100 -10.28 -10.55 3.20
N VAL A 101 -9.61 -11.58 3.71
CA VAL A 101 -8.62 -12.35 2.95
C VAL A 101 -9.07 -13.78 2.88
N ASP A 102 -9.30 -14.27 1.67
CA ASP A 102 -9.84 -15.61 1.40
C ASP A 102 -11.12 -15.92 2.22
N GLY A 103 -11.94 -14.89 2.43
CA GLY A 103 -13.20 -14.95 3.21
C GLY A 103 -13.04 -14.79 4.73
N MET A 104 -11.81 -14.72 5.24
CA MET A 104 -11.53 -14.48 6.66
C MET A 104 -11.41 -12.98 6.95
N SER A 105 -12.06 -12.51 8.01
CA SER A 105 -12.06 -11.08 8.36
C SER A 105 -10.82 -10.65 9.13
N TYR A 106 -10.22 -9.54 8.69
CA TYR A 106 -9.10 -8.89 9.34
C TYR A 106 -9.55 -7.52 9.86
N PRO A 107 -9.60 -7.32 11.19
CA PRO A 107 -10.19 -6.13 11.77
C PRO A 107 -9.33 -4.90 11.50
N LEU A 108 -9.95 -3.89 10.88
CA LEU A 108 -9.39 -2.57 10.69
C LEU A 108 -9.62 -1.74 11.97
N LYS A 109 -8.53 -1.33 12.62
CA LYS A 109 -8.53 -0.47 13.81
C LYS A 109 -8.32 0.98 13.41
N GLN A 110 -8.83 1.91 14.20
CA GLN A 110 -8.60 3.33 13.93
C GLN A 110 -7.10 3.64 14.01
N GLY A 111 -6.58 4.29 12.96
CA GLY A 111 -5.17 4.65 12.85
C GLY A 111 -4.83 5.95 13.58
N PRO A 112 -3.53 6.23 13.81
CA PRO A 112 -3.07 7.53 14.28
C PRO A 112 -3.05 8.58 13.14
N HIS A 113 -3.40 9.83 13.47
CA HIS A 113 -3.28 10.99 12.57
C HIS A 113 -4.00 10.82 11.20
N GLN A 114 -3.26 10.94 10.09
CA GLN A 114 -3.74 10.97 8.69
C GLN A 114 -4.25 9.61 8.22
N ILE A 115 -3.81 8.53 8.90
CA ILE A 115 -4.27 7.16 8.67
C ILE A 115 -5.60 6.97 9.38
N ILE A 116 -6.64 6.70 8.60
CA ILE A 116 -8.00 6.57 9.15
C ILE A 116 -8.16 5.20 9.79
N PHE A 117 -7.77 4.15 9.07
CA PHE A 117 -7.77 2.79 9.60
C PHE A 117 -6.48 2.05 9.24
N LEU A 118 -6.12 1.08 10.07
CA LEU A 118 -5.06 0.13 9.78
C LEU A 118 -5.41 -1.28 10.24
N ALA A 119 -4.89 -2.28 9.53
CA ALA A 119 -4.88 -3.68 9.95
C ALA A 119 -3.43 -4.17 9.98
N THR A 120 -3.11 -4.99 10.98
CA THR A 120 -1.82 -5.68 11.11
C THR A 120 -2.05 -7.17 10.91
N ASP A 121 -0.95 -7.91 10.74
CA ASP A 121 -1.00 -9.39 10.72
C ASP A 121 -1.87 -9.93 9.57
N VAL A 122 -1.99 -9.15 8.49
CA VAL A 122 -2.70 -9.56 7.28
C VAL A 122 -1.78 -10.48 6.49
N PRO A 123 -2.20 -11.70 6.12
CA PRO A 123 -1.32 -12.70 5.52
C PRO A 123 -0.79 -12.24 4.16
N VAL A 124 0.44 -12.65 3.82
CA VAL A 124 1.06 -12.33 2.52
C VAL A 124 0.77 -13.35 1.43
N ASP A 125 0.29 -14.53 1.81
CA ASP A 125 0.05 -15.69 0.95
C ASP A 125 -1.43 -15.87 0.56
N GLY A 126 -2.30 -14.95 1.00
CA GLY A 126 -3.72 -14.93 0.61
C GLY A 126 -3.92 -14.85 -0.91
N GLN A 127 -4.94 -15.53 -1.42
CA GLN A 127 -5.23 -15.57 -2.85
C GLN A 127 -6.08 -14.39 -3.30
N ASN A 128 -7.01 -13.95 -2.46
CA ASN A 128 -7.94 -12.87 -2.73
C ASN A 128 -8.08 -11.94 -1.52
N TYR A 129 -7.88 -10.65 -1.74
CA TYR A 129 -8.01 -9.60 -0.73
C TYR A 129 -9.16 -8.70 -1.14
N GLU A 130 -10.22 -8.68 -0.34
CA GLU A 130 -11.43 -7.92 -0.59
C GLU A 130 -11.54 -6.82 0.46
N ILE A 131 -11.78 -5.60 0.00
CA ILE A 131 -12.02 -4.47 0.88
C ILE A 131 -13.33 -3.78 0.49
N SER A 132 -14.19 -3.63 1.49
CA SER A 132 -15.49 -3.00 1.36
C SER A 132 -15.56 -1.75 2.24
N TRP A 133 -16.13 -0.69 1.69
CA TRP A 133 -16.43 0.55 2.39
C TRP A 133 -17.94 0.71 2.53
N PHE A 134 -18.40 0.89 3.77
CA PHE A 134 -19.79 1.14 4.09
C PHE A 134 -19.98 2.52 4.74
N LYS A 135 -21.18 3.06 4.56
CA LYS A 135 -21.71 4.20 5.31
C LYS A 135 -23.02 3.78 5.98
N GLY A 136 -23.03 3.69 7.31
CA GLY A 136 -24.04 2.95 8.04
C GLY A 136 -24.05 1.50 7.55
N ASP A 137 -25.21 1.02 7.10
CA ASP A 137 -25.38 -0.32 6.55
C ASP A 137 -25.41 -0.37 5.02
N VAL A 138 -25.13 0.76 4.36
CA VAL A 138 -25.10 0.84 2.90
C VAL A 138 -23.67 0.61 2.41
N LEU A 139 -23.50 -0.40 1.55
CA LEU A 139 -22.25 -0.60 0.82
C LEU A 139 -22.05 0.57 -0.14
N VAL A 140 -20.99 1.34 0.07
CA VAL A 140 -20.60 2.45 -0.80
C VAL A 140 -19.81 1.91 -1.98
N GLU A 141 -18.81 1.10 -1.70
CA GLU A 141 -17.92 0.53 -2.70
C GLU A 141 -17.22 -0.72 -2.16
N SER A 142 -16.94 -1.67 -3.03
CA SER A 142 -16.09 -2.82 -2.72
C SER A 142 -15.12 -3.04 -3.87
N ASN A 143 -13.90 -3.42 -3.53
CA ASN A 143 -12.89 -3.79 -4.50
C ASN A 143 -12.13 -5.02 -4.01
N ALA A 144 -11.69 -5.85 -4.96
CA ALA A 144 -11.01 -7.09 -4.68
C ALA A 144 -9.79 -7.21 -5.57
N ILE A 145 -8.68 -7.64 -4.98
CA ILE A 145 -7.44 -7.89 -5.69
C ILE A 145 -6.97 -9.32 -5.46
N GLN A 146 -6.53 -9.92 -6.57
CA GLN A 146 -5.80 -11.17 -6.56
C GLN A 146 -4.32 -10.86 -6.63
N SER A 147 -3.54 -11.53 -5.78
CA SER A 147 -2.08 -11.47 -5.76
C SER A 147 -1.49 -10.07 -5.52
N LEU A 148 -1.19 -9.75 -4.25
CA LEU A 148 -0.47 -8.54 -3.83
C LEU A 148 1.04 -8.64 -4.07
N ALA A 149 1.79 -7.59 -3.74
CA ALA A 149 3.24 -7.55 -3.86
C ALA A 149 3.89 -8.51 -2.86
N LYS A 150 4.51 -9.59 -3.35
CA LYS A 150 5.21 -10.59 -2.53
C LYS A 150 6.54 -10.08 -1.99
N SER A 151 7.11 -10.78 -1.00
CA SER A 151 8.48 -10.57 -0.51
C SER A 151 9.49 -10.45 -1.64
N VAL A 152 10.50 -9.61 -1.46
CA VAL A 152 11.62 -9.43 -2.39
C VAL A 152 12.86 -10.07 -1.80
N GLU A 153 13.57 -10.83 -2.61
CA GLU A 153 14.83 -11.48 -2.25
C GLU A 153 15.95 -10.91 -3.10
N VAL A 154 17.05 -10.50 -2.45
CA VAL A 154 18.17 -9.83 -3.11
C VAL A 154 19.48 -10.44 -2.65
N VAL A 155 20.42 -10.56 -3.58
CA VAL A 155 21.83 -10.87 -3.33
C VAL A 155 22.68 -9.73 -3.86
N ILE A 156 23.77 -9.41 -3.16
CA ILE A 156 24.79 -8.48 -3.61
C ILE A 156 26.08 -9.28 -3.79
N ASP A 157 26.52 -9.41 -5.03
CA ASP A 157 27.80 -10.03 -5.35
C ASP A 157 28.92 -8.99 -5.23
N LEU A 158 29.86 -9.28 -4.34
CA LEU A 158 31.02 -8.45 -4.06
C LEU A 158 32.21 -9.02 -4.83
N ASN A 159 32.80 -8.21 -5.71
CA ASN A 159 33.95 -8.63 -6.53
C ASN A 159 35.28 -8.06 -6.04
N ALA A 160 35.38 -7.72 -4.74
CA ALA A 160 36.52 -7.04 -4.14
C ALA A 160 37.03 -5.85 -4.98
N SER A 161 36.08 -5.07 -5.51
CA SER A 161 36.32 -3.98 -6.43
C SER A 161 35.38 -2.81 -6.12
N ASN A 162 35.54 -1.71 -6.86
CA ASN A 162 34.63 -0.56 -6.75
C ASN A 162 33.23 -0.84 -7.32
N GLU A 163 33.03 -1.98 -7.99
CA GLU A 163 31.76 -2.36 -8.59
C GLU A 163 31.16 -3.57 -7.88
N MET A 164 29.88 -3.48 -7.57
CA MET A 164 29.09 -4.54 -6.96
C MET A 164 27.88 -4.83 -7.83
N GLN A 165 27.43 -6.08 -7.85
CA GLN A 165 26.24 -6.45 -8.60
C GLN A 165 25.11 -6.79 -7.64
N LEU A 166 24.01 -6.04 -7.72
CA LEU A 166 22.76 -6.39 -7.07
C LEU A 166 21.95 -7.30 -8.01
N ARG A 167 21.42 -8.39 -7.46
CA ARG A 167 20.49 -9.30 -8.16
C ARG A 167 19.24 -9.55 -7.33
N VAL A 168 18.08 -9.29 -7.91
CA VAL A 168 16.78 -9.69 -7.36
C VAL A 168 16.52 -11.15 -7.76
N LEU A 169 16.50 -12.04 -6.78
CA LEU A 169 16.41 -13.49 -7.01
C LEU A 169 15.01 -13.93 -7.46
N ASN A 170 13.98 -13.31 -6.91
CA ASN A 170 12.58 -13.68 -7.14
C ASN A 170 11.86 -12.66 -8.03
N TRP A 171 12.56 -12.17 -9.06
CA TRP A 171 12.06 -11.17 -10.02
C TRP A 171 10.72 -11.56 -10.64
N GLN A 172 9.80 -10.59 -10.67
CA GLN A 172 8.46 -10.72 -11.24
C GLN A 172 8.24 -9.63 -12.29
N THR A 173 7.79 -9.99 -13.48
CA THR A 173 7.63 -9.05 -14.60
C THR A 173 6.44 -8.09 -14.46
N ASP A 174 5.47 -8.41 -13.60
CA ASP A 174 4.30 -7.58 -13.31
C ASP A 174 4.55 -6.53 -12.20
N TYR A 175 5.80 -6.39 -11.74
CA TYR A 175 6.21 -5.51 -10.66
C TYR A 175 7.15 -4.43 -11.19
N THR A 176 7.11 -3.26 -10.58
CA THR A 176 8.10 -2.20 -10.73
C THR A 176 9.02 -2.22 -9.53
N TYR A 177 10.33 -2.27 -9.77
CA TYR A 177 11.33 -2.32 -8.70
C TYR A 177 12.12 -1.01 -8.66
N GLU A 178 12.35 -0.53 -7.45
CA GLU A 178 13.15 0.66 -7.14
C GLU A 178 14.23 0.28 -6.12
N VAL A 179 15.45 0.73 -6.35
CA VAL A 179 16.55 0.62 -5.39
C VAL A 179 16.91 2.01 -4.90
N ASN A 180 16.94 2.19 -3.58
CA ASN A 180 17.44 3.40 -2.94
C ASN A 180 18.74 3.11 -2.21
N HIS A 181 19.80 3.76 -2.66
CA HIS A 181 21.10 3.76 -2.00
C HIS A 181 21.03 4.65 -0.75
N LEU A 182 21.41 4.13 0.42
CA LEU A 182 21.36 4.90 1.66
C LEU A 182 22.75 5.38 2.06
N THR A 183 23.58 4.46 2.56
CA THR A 183 24.84 4.78 3.24
C THR A 183 25.88 3.69 3.05
N VAL A 184 27.14 4.04 3.23
CA VAL A 184 28.18 3.11 3.65
C VAL A 184 28.63 3.51 5.05
N ASP A 185 28.47 2.62 6.01
CA ASP A 185 28.86 2.82 7.40
C ASP A 185 30.11 1.98 7.69
N CYS A 186 31.22 2.64 8.02
CA CYS A 186 32.51 2.00 8.28
C CYS A 186 32.94 2.15 9.74
N LEU A 187 33.68 1.16 10.23
CA LEU A 187 34.27 1.15 11.56
C LEU A 187 35.80 1.27 11.45
N GLU A 188 36.37 2.35 11.98
CA GLU A 188 37.82 2.56 12.03
C GLU A 188 38.50 1.62 13.02
N GLN A 189 39.83 1.51 12.92
CA GLN A 189 40.66 0.71 13.83
C GLN A 189 40.49 1.10 15.31
N ASN A 190 40.22 2.37 15.60
CA ASN A 190 39.95 2.89 16.94
C ASN A 190 38.48 2.71 17.42
N ASN A 191 37.64 1.99 16.64
CA ASN A 191 36.19 1.82 16.83
C ASN A 191 35.34 3.09 16.63
N THR A 192 35.88 4.12 15.97
CA THR A 192 35.09 5.28 15.53
C THR A 192 34.26 4.87 14.32
N ARG A 193 33.00 5.32 14.27
CA ARG A 193 32.12 5.08 13.12
C ARG A 193 32.19 6.26 12.17
N VAL A 194 32.41 5.97 10.90
CA VAL A 194 32.37 6.94 9.81
C VAL A 194 31.25 6.57 8.87
N ARG A 195 30.45 7.55 8.48
CA ARG A 195 29.31 7.37 7.60
C ARG A 195 29.53 8.15 6.31
N TYR A 196 29.31 7.46 5.19
CA TYR A 196 29.32 8.03 3.86
C TYR A 196 27.91 7.97 3.30
N ASP A 197 27.28 9.13 3.12
CA ASP A 197 25.96 9.20 2.48
C ASP A 197 26.09 9.04 0.95
N ALA A 198 25.05 8.50 0.33
CA ALA A 198 25.00 8.40 -1.12
C ALA A 198 24.99 9.78 -1.80
N ILE A 199 25.69 9.89 -2.93
CA ILE A 199 25.88 11.12 -3.71
C ILE A 199 24.89 11.12 -4.88
N GLY A 200 24.28 12.28 -5.16
CA GLY A 200 23.44 12.48 -6.33
C GLY A 200 22.03 11.88 -6.18
N ASN A 201 21.48 11.36 -7.28
CA ASN A 201 20.18 10.69 -7.25
C ASN A 201 20.33 9.30 -6.64
N THR A 202 19.73 9.09 -5.47
CA THR A 202 19.87 7.85 -4.71
C THR A 202 18.89 6.76 -5.14
N GLY A 203 17.83 7.13 -5.89
CA GLY A 203 16.81 6.20 -6.37
C GLY A 203 17.03 5.80 -7.83
N ALA A 204 16.99 4.49 -8.08
CA ALA A 204 17.10 3.91 -9.42
C ALA A 204 15.98 2.89 -9.66
N LEU A 205 15.31 3.01 -10.81
CA LEU A 205 14.37 1.98 -11.27
C LEU A 205 15.16 0.83 -11.89
N LEU A 206 14.81 -0.41 -11.52
CA LEU A 206 15.39 -1.58 -12.15
C LEU A 206 14.63 -1.92 -13.43
N GLU A 207 15.33 -1.89 -14.57
CA GLU A 207 14.80 -2.34 -15.85
C GLU A 207 14.93 -3.87 -16.02
N THR A 208 15.85 -4.48 -15.27
CA THR A 208 16.09 -5.94 -15.26
C THR A 208 16.26 -6.41 -13.82
N ASN A 209 16.38 -7.72 -13.61
CA ASN A 209 16.60 -8.28 -12.27
C ASN A 209 17.99 -7.99 -11.68
N GLN A 210 18.82 -7.21 -12.36
CA GLN A 210 20.18 -6.91 -11.95
C GLN A 210 20.51 -5.43 -12.13
N MET A 211 21.40 -4.94 -11.26
CA MET A 211 21.96 -3.59 -11.33
C MET A 211 23.41 -3.61 -10.88
N THR A 212 24.25 -2.85 -11.58
CA THR A 212 25.62 -2.57 -11.13
C THR A 212 25.62 -1.31 -10.29
N LEU A 213 26.30 -1.36 -9.14
CA LEU A 213 26.49 -0.27 -8.22
C LEU A 213 27.98 0.06 -8.13
N SER A 214 28.35 1.34 -8.25
CA SER A 214 29.73 1.81 -8.18
C SER A 214 29.97 2.58 -6.87
N LEU A 215 30.86 2.08 -6.02
CA LEU A 215 31.25 2.77 -4.77
C LEU A 215 31.83 4.16 -5.04
N SER A 216 32.59 4.30 -6.12
CA SER A 216 33.20 5.57 -6.49
C SER A 216 32.17 6.58 -6.99
N GLU A 217 31.20 6.15 -7.79
CA GLU A 217 30.19 7.07 -8.35
C GLU A 217 29.13 7.42 -7.30
N ASN A 218 28.66 6.43 -6.55
CA ASN A 218 27.56 6.59 -5.61
C ASN A 218 28.00 7.10 -4.24
N TYR A 219 29.27 6.95 -3.85
CA TYR A 219 29.74 7.34 -2.51
C TYR A 219 31.08 8.08 -2.52
N GLY A 220 31.75 8.22 -3.66
CA GLY A 220 33.10 8.81 -3.72
C GLY A 220 34.17 7.93 -3.03
N LEU A 221 33.90 6.63 -2.91
CA LEU A 221 34.74 5.68 -2.17
C LEU A 221 35.56 4.79 -3.11
N ASP A 222 36.70 4.32 -2.59
CA ASP A 222 37.53 3.33 -3.24
C ASP A 222 37.67 2.10 -2.33
N TYR A 223 37.27 0.94 -2.83
CA TYR A 223 37.25 -0.33 -2.12
C TYR A 223 38.63 -0.68 -1.54
N SER A 224 39.70 -0.47 -2.30
CA SER A 224 41.05 -0.81 -1.82
C SER A 224 41.47 0.05 -0.62
N ARG A 225 41.04 1.31 -0.57
CA ARG A 225 41.23 2.17 0.60
C ARG A 225 40.37 1.73 1.77
N LEU A 226 39.10 1.40 1.53
CA LEU A 226 38.19 0.96 2.57
C LEU A 226 38.76 -0.26 3.34
N VAL A 227 39.26 -1.26 2.62
CA VAL A 227 39.87 -2.47 3.20
C VAL A 227 41.12 -2.16 4.04
N ASN A 228 41.91 -1.17 3.64
CA ASN A 228 43.16 -0.83 4.35
C ASN A 228 42.93 0.04 5.58
N ASP A 229 41.95 0.95 5.51
CA ASP A 229 41.77 2.00 6.52
C ASP A 229 40.75 1.61 7.60
N PHE A 230 39.81 0.71 7.30
CA PHE A 230 38.71 0.32 8.18
C PHE A 230 38.74 -1.16 8.56
N LYS A 231 38.12 -1.49 9.70
CA LYS A 231 37.92 -2.87 10.16
C LYS A 231 36.82 -3.57 9.39
N THR A 232 35.72 -2.86 9.18
CA THR A 232 34.51 -3.35 8.52
C THR A 232 33.82 -2.17 7.86
N CYS A 233 33.15 -2.40 6.74
CA CYS A 233 32.23 -1.46 6.15
C CYS A 233 30.94 -2.17 5.75
N GLU A 234 29.79 -1.57 6.05
CA GLU A 234 28.48 -2.09 5.68
C GLU A 234 27.79 -1.13 4.71
N LEU A 235 27.30 -1.68 3.60
CA LEU A 235 26.45 -0.98 2.64
C LEU A 235 24.98 -1.09 3.05
N GLY A 236 24.35 0.04 3.26
CA GLY A 236 22.92 0.18 3.49
C GLY A 236 22.16 0.54 2.21
N MET A 237 21.13 -0.22 1.88
CA MET A 237 20.23 0.06 0.77
C MET A 237 18.81 -0.41 1.05
N VAL A 238 17.86 0.08 0.24
CA VAL A 238 16.47 -0.34 0.28
C VAL A 238 16.06 -0.79 -1.11
N VAL A 239 15.44 -1.95 -1.21
CA VAL A 239 14.81 -2.41 -2.46
C VAL A 239 13.31 -2.43 -2.25
N ARG A 240 12.58 -1.68 -3.06
CA ARG A 240 11.12 -1.70 -3.10
C ARG A 240 10.65 -2.44 -4.33
N ALA A 241 9.63 -3.26 -4.16
CA ALA A 241 8.86 -3.74 -5.30
C ALA A 241 7.40 -3.31 -5.14
N HIS A 242 6.91 -2.69 -6.20
CA HIS A 242 5.57 -2.18 -6.30
C HIS A 242 4.83 -3.03 -7.31
N LYS A 243 3.70 -3.59 -6.91
CA LYS A 243 2.79 -4.18 -7.89
C LYS A 243 1.83 -3.09 -8.36
N LYS A 244 1.80 -2.83 -9.67
CA LYS A 244 0.79 -1.94 -10.24
C LYS A 244 -0.56 -2.66 -10.15
N ILE A 245 -1.45 -2.10 -9.36
CA ILE A 245 -2.79 -2.63 -9.17
C ILE A 245 -3.73 -1.71 -9.93
N GLU A 246 -4.14 -2.15 -11.12
CA GLU A 246 -5.12 -1.41 -11.90
C GLU A 246 -6.50 -1.65 -11.29
N PRO A 247 -7.25 -0.60 -10.91
CA PRO A 247 -8.64 -0.74 -10.54
C PRO A 247 -9.39 -1.42 -11.70
N ARG A 248 -10.27 -2.38 -11.40
CA ARG A 248 -11.13 -3.00 -12.42
C ARG A 248 -12.05 -1.99 -13.11
N ASP A 249 -12.23 -0.81 -12.52
CA ASP A 249 -13.03 0.28 -13.09
C ASP A 249 -12.34 1.65 -12.83
N PRO A 250 -12.02 2.45 -13.87
CA PRO A 250 -11.42 3.78 -13.72
C PRO A 250 -12.35 4.82 -13.05
N ILE A 251 -13.62 4.48 -12.81
CA ILE A 251 -14.62 5.36 -12.15
C ILE A 251 -14.63 5.16 -10.62
N ASN A 252 -13.97 4.11 -10.12
CA ASN A 252 -14.00 3.70 -8.72
C ASN A 252 -13.37 4.72 -7.76
N LYS A 253 -13.97 4.86 -6.57
CA LYS A 253 -13.46 5.76 -5.52
C LYS A 253 -12.39 5.07 -4.68
N MET A 254 -12.16 3.78 -4.84
CA MET A 254 -11.18 3.01 -4.07
C MET A 254 -9.98 2.59 -4.93
N SER A 255 -8.83 3.19 -4.64
CA SER A 255 -7.53 2.79 -5.18
C SER A 255 -6.85 1.82 -4.22
N ILE A 256 -6.38 0.68 -4.73
CA ILE A 256 -5.58 -0.27 -3.96
C ILE A 256 -4.15 -0.23 -4.50
N LYS A 257 -3.17 -0.17 -3.59
CA LYS A 257 -1.74 -0.23 -3.87
C LYS A 257 -1.08 -1.26 -2.98
N SER A 258 -0.02 -1.87 -3.47
CA SER A 258 0.75 -2.84 -2.73
C SER A 258 2.22 -2.65 -3.01
N HIS A 259 3.00 -2.64 -1.94
CA HIS A 259 4.45 -2.60 -2.04
C HIS A 259 5.07 -3.48 -0.97
N THR A 260 6.25 -3.98 -1.28
CA THR A 260 7.16 -4.58 -0.33
C THR A 260 8.43 -3.75 -0.27
N GLN A 261 9.06 -3.68 0.89
CA GLN A 261 10.29 -2.95 1.10
C GLN A 261 11.28 -3.82 1.86
N LEU A 262 12.38 -4.21 1.22
CA LEU A 262 13.49 -4.91 1.85
C LEU A 262 14.60 -3.92 2.22
N ASN A 263 14.92 -3.82 3.51
CA ASN A 263 16.09 -3.10 4.00
C ASN A 263 17.31 -4.04 4.02
N ILE A 264 18.35 -3.72 3.26
CA ILE A 264 19.55 -4.54 3.14
C ILE A 264 20.71 -3.86 3.88
N ARG A 265 21.47 -4.67 4.61
CA ARG A 265 22.79 -4.33 5.14
C ARG A 265 23.78 -5.42 4.70
N GLN A 266 24.77 -5.03 3.92
CA GLN A 266 25.75 -5.93 3.36
C GLN A 266 27.15 -5.52 3.80
N GLU A 267 27.82 -6.39 4.55
CA GLU A 267 29.25 -6.24 4.86
C GLU A 267 30.06 -6.34 3.55
N LEU A 268 30.95 -5.37 3.33
CA LEU A 268 31.72 -5.24 2.10
C LEU A 268 33.00 -6.09 2.10
N PHE A 269 33.59 -6.33 3.28
CA PHE A 269 34.80 -7.12 3.51
C PHE A 269 34.99 -7.42 5.00
#